data_AF-A0A3G4VE67-F1
#
_entry.id   AF-A0A3G4VE67-F1
#
_cell.length_a   1.000
_cell.length_b   1.000
_cell.length_c   1.000
_cell.angle_alpha   90.00
_cell.angle_beta   90.00
_cell.angle_gamma   90.00
#
_symmetry.space_group_name_H-M   'P 1'
#
loop_
_entity.id
_entity.type
_entity.pdbx_description
1 polymer ?
#
loop_
_entity_poly.entity_id
_entity_poly.type
_entity_poly.pdbx_seq_one_letter_code
_entity_poly.pdbx_strand_id
1 'polypeptide(L)' 'MSELQAITGLSRSKIYALIADKSFPPQVAVGQRVSVWLKSEVDYWLLSHECGVTNQY' A
#
# COMPACT_ATOMS: atom_id res chain seq x y z
N MET A 1 9.42 3.22 3.36
CA MET A 1 8.90 1.83 3.31
C MET A 1 8.29 1.38 4.64
N SER A 2 8.81 1.81 5.80
CA SER A 2 8.26 1.40 7.11
C SER A 2 6.80 1.83 7.32
N GLU A 3 6.42 3.01 6.81
CA GLU A 3 5.04 3.51 6.91
C GLU A 3 4.03 2.61 6.17
N LEU A 4 4.35 2.11 4.97
CA LEU A 4 3.49 1.17 4.25
C LEU A 4 3.34 -0.16 4.98
N GLN A 5 4.41 -0.65 5.62
CA GLN A 5 4.34 -1.89 6.41
C GLN A 5 3.51 -1.70 7.67
N ALA A 6 3.55 -0.50 8.28
CA ALA A 6 2.72 -0.16 9.42
C ALA A 6 1.24 0.01 9.04
N ILE A 7 0.97 0.63 7.89
CA ILE A 7 -0.39 0.83 7.38
C ILE A 7 -1.00 -0.50 6.91
N THR A 8 -0.30 -1.23 6.04
CA THR A 8 -0.84 -2.45 5.41
C THR A 8 -0.64 -3.71 6.26
N GLY A 9 0.22 -3.68 7.28
CA GLY A 9 0.65 -4.88 8.02
C GLY A 9 1.45 -5.88 7.17
N LEU A 10 1.76 -5.57 5.92
CA LEU A 10 2.38 -6.50 4.98
C LEU A 10 3.90 -6.33 4.92
N SER A 11 4.59 -7.46 4.75
CA SER A 11 6.03 -7.47 4.51
C SER A 11 6.35 -6.92 3.11
N ARG A 12 7.57 -6.40 2.94
CA ARG A 12 8.04 -5.80 1.68
C ARG A 12 7.87 -6.75 0.48
N SER A 13 8.22 -8.02 0.67
CA SER A 13 8.10 -9.04 -0.37
C SER A 13 6.65 -9.27 -0.78
N LYS A 14 5.71 -9.18 0.18
CA LYS A 14 4.28 -9.33 -0.11
C LYS A 14 3.73 -8.13 -0.86
N ILE A 15 4.18 -6.91 -0.53
CA ILE A 15 3.83 -5.71 -1.31
C ILE A 15 4.30 -5.84 -2.76
N TYR A 16 5.55 -6.24 -3.00
CA TYR A 16 6.04 -6.45 -4.37
C TYR A 16 5.33 -7.60 -5.10
N ALA A 17 4.97 -8.67 -4.40
CA ALA A 17 4.16 -9.75 -4.96
C ALA A 17 2.78 -9.25 -5.40
N LEU A 18 2.11 -8.46 -4.55
CA LEU A 18 0.81 -7.88 -4.89
C LEU A 18 0.89 -6.84 -6.02
N ILE A 19 2.01 -6.11 -6.12
CA ILE A 19 2.28 -5.23 -7.28
C ILE A 19 2.42 -6.08 -8.55
N ALA A 20 3.11 -7.24 -8.48
CA ALA A 20 3.23 -8.16 -9.60
C ALA A 20 1.87 -8.76 -10.00
N ASP A 21 1.04 -9.09 -9.01
CA ASP A 21 -0.33 -9.60 -9.17
C ASP A 21 -1.34 -8.51 -9.54
N LYS A 22 -0.90 -7.26 -9.77
CA LYS A 22 -1.74 -6.08 -10.05
C LYS A 22 -2.88 -5.86 -9.04
N SER A 23 -2.71 -6.43 -7.85
CA SER A 23 -3.69 -6.38 -6.77
C SER A 23 -3.41 -5.20 -5.85
N PHE A 24 -2.18 -4.68 -5.79
CA PHE A 24 -1.79 -3.50 -5.02
C PHE A 24 -1.73 -2.23 -5.88
N PRO A 25 -2.02 -1.03 -5.34
CA PRO A 25 -1.92 0.22 -6.08
C PRO A 25 -0.52 0.45 -6.66
N PRO A 26 -0.42 0.87 -7.93
CA PRO A 26 0.85 1.13 -8.56
C PRO A 26 1.54 2.32 -7.89
N GLN A 27 2.87 2.27 -7.82
CA GLN A 27 3.65 3.41 -7.36
C GLN A 27 3.59 4.53 -8.41
N VAL A 28 3.23 5.73 -7.98
CA VAL A 28 3.22 6.93 -8.82
C VAL A 28 4.60 7.59 -8.79
N ALA A 29 5.22 7.76 -9.95
CA ALA A 29 6.47 8.49 -10.06
C ALA A 29 6.20 10.00 -9.95
N VAL A 30 6.53 10.60 -8.80
CA VAL A 30 6.42 12.05 -8.60
C VAL A 30 7.70 12.77 -9.05
N GLY A 31 8.78 12.04 -9.32
CA GLY A 31 9.99 12.58 -9.94
C GLY A 31 10.92 11.49 -10.47
N GLN A 32 12.11 11.89 -10.95
CA GLN A 32 13.08 10.98 -11.58
C GLN A 32 13.61 9.85 -10.67
N ARG A 33 13.57 10.04 -9.34
CA ARG A 33 14.09 9.07 -8.36
C ARG A 33 13.10 8.72 -7.27
N VAL A 34 11.90 9.29 -7.32
CA VAL A 34 10.93 9.18 -6.23
C VAL A 34 9.65 8.58 -6.78
N SER A 35 9.39 7.36 -6.34
CA SER A 35 8.10 6.71 -6.47
C SER A 35 7.39 6.79 -5.11
N VAL A 36 6.15 7.26 -5.14
CA VAL A 36 5.29 7.36 -3.95
C VAL A 36 3.99 6.64 -4.21
N TRP A 37 3.33 6.23 -3.14
CA TRP A 37 1.96 5.75 -3.22
C TRP A 37 1.02 6.85 -2.78
N LEU A 38 -0.09 6.98 -3.51
CA LEU A 38 -1.18 7.84 -3.09
C LEU A 38 -1.79 7.23 -1.84
N LYS A 39 -1.79 7.98 -0.74
CA LYS A 39 -2.42 7.55 0.52
C LYS A 39 -3.86 7.12 0.28
N SER A 40 -4.62 7.86 -0.53
CA SER A 40 -6.01 7.53 -0.88
C SER A 40 -6.15 6.20 -1.61
N GLU A 41 -5.22 5.83 -2.49
CA GLU A 41 -5.27 4.54 -3.19
C GLU A 41 -4.89 3.38 -2.27
N VAL A 42 -3.91 3.59 -1.40
CA VAL A 42 -3.54 2.60 -0.37
C VAL A 42 -4.68 2.42 0.62
N ASP A 43 -5.33 3.50 1.05
CA ASP A 43 -6.47 3.47 1.95
C ASP A 43 -7.67 2.75 1.32
N TYR A 44 -7.96 3.04 0.04
CA TYR A 44 -8.98 2.32 -0.72
C TYR A 44 -8.65 0.84 -0.93
N TRP A 45 -7.38 0.53 -1.17
CA TRP A 45 -6.90 -0.84 -1.26
C TRP A 45 -7.08 -1.57 0.07
N LEU A 46 -6.72 -0.94 1.19
CA LEU A 46 -7.02 -1.47 2.54
C LEU A 46 -8.52 -1.69 2.70
N LEU A 47 -9.36 -0.71 2.41
CA LEU A 47 -10.82 -0.83 2.52
C LEU A 47 -11.40 -1.97 1.67
N SER A 48 -10.82 -2.25 0.50
CA SER A 48 -11.26 -3.34 -0.38
C SER A 48 -10.73 -4.71 0.03
N HIS A 49 -9.55 -4.77 0.65
CA HIS A 49 -8.90 -6.03 1.06
C HIS A 49 -9.12 -6.37 2.53
N GLU A 50 -9.55 -5.40 3.34
CA GLU A 50 -9.88 -5.54 4.75
C GLU A 50 -11.40 -5.45 4.95
N CYS A 51 -12.03 -6.62 5.02
CA CYS A 51 -13.24 -6.77 5.80
C CYS A 51 -12.86 -6.69 7.29
N GLY A 52 -12.81 -5.47 7.85
CA GLY A 52 -13.01 -5.23 9.29
C GLY A 52 -11.78 -4.91 10.17
N VAL A 53 -11.61 -3.61 10.44
CA VAL A 53 -11.31 -2.93 11.72
C VAL A 53 -10.04 -3.30 12.54
N THR A 54 -9.15 -2.32 12.77
CA THR A 54 -8.76 -1.89 14.14
C THR A 54 -8.03 -0.54 14.15
N ASN A 55 -8.81 0.52 14.35
CA ASN A 55 -8.58 1.63 15.28
C ASN A 55 -7.12 2.07 15.56
N GLN A 56 -6.77 3.30 15.17
CA GLN A 56 -5.74 4.07 15.86
C GLN A 56 -6.29 5.46 16.22
N TYR A 57 -6.62 5.65 17.50
CA TYR A 57 -6.65 6.94 18.20
C TYR A 57 -5.22 7.39 18.49
#